data_AF-A0A433P7V0-F1
#
_entry.id   AF-A0A433P7V0-F1
#
_cell.length_a   1.000
_cell.length_b   1.000
_cell.length_c   1.000
_cell.angle_alpha   90.00
_cell.angle_beta   90.00
_cell.angle_gamma   90.00
#
_symmetry.space_group_name_H-M   'P 1'
#
loop_
_entity.id
_entity.type
_entity.pdbx_description
1 polymer ?
#
loop_
_entity_poly.entity_id
_entity_poly.type
_entity_poly.pdbx_seq_one_letter_code
_entity_poly.pdbx_strand_id
1 'polypeptide(L)'
;MPLIRSRLLPLLLTSSSSLSSRLTPTSTLRLRLFTSMADAIESGKRIAAYQAVDEYILPSHKAVGIGSGSTVVYAVERILQRPELRHIVFIPTSFQSKILIVDGGLKLGTIEQCVHGS
;
A
#
# COMPACT_ATOMS: atom_id res chain seq x y z
N MET A 1 16.45 -28.86 3.58
CA MET A 1 17.45 -29.38 2.63
C MET A 1 16.78 -30.49 1.84
N PRO A 2 16.45 -30.26 0.56
CA PRO A 2 17.40 -30.63 -0.49
C PRO A 2 17.59 -29.56 -1.59
N LEU A 3 18.78 -29.63 -2.21
CA LEU A 3 19.15 -29.04 -3.50
C LEU A 3 18.37 -29.74 -4.64
N ILE A 4 18.20 -29.06 -5.79
CA ILE A 4 18.80 -29.46 -7.09
C ILE A 4 18.35 -28.48 -8.21
N ARG A 5 19.35 -27.97 -8.93
CA ARG A 5 19.25 -27.24 -10.21
C ARG A 5 18.72 -28.16 -11.31
N SER A 6 17.88 -27.65 -12.21
CA SER A 6 18.06 -27.91 -13.65
C SER A 6 17.39 -26.81 -14.48
N ARG A 7 18.23 -26.00 -15.12
CA ARG A 7 17.86 -25.25 -16.31
C ARG A 7 17.71 -26.27 -17.43
N LEU A 8 16.49 -26.42 -17.97
CA LEU A 8 16.29 -26.95 -19.30
C LEU A 8 15.50 -25.91 -20.10
N LEU A 9 16.18 -25.30 -21.08
CA LEU A 9 15.52 -24.70 -22.23
C LEU A 9 14.88 -25.82 -23.06
N PRO A 10 13.73 -25.54 -23.67
CA PRO A 10 13.46 -26.03 -25.01
C PRO A 10 13.44 -24.85 -25.98
N LEU A 11 14.41 -24.88 -26.90
CA LEU A 11 14.27 -24.30 -28.23
C LEU A 11 13.10 -25.00 -28.92
N LEU A 12 12.02 -24.27 -29.24
CA LEU A 12 11.19 -24.60 -30.39
C LEU A 12 10.71 -23.32 -31.09
N LEU A 13 11.48 -23.00 -32.12
CA LEU A 13 11.06 -22.32 -33.33
C LEU A 13 9.77 -22.98 -33.85
N THR A 14 8.70 -22.23 -34.14
CA THR A 14 7.92 -22.36 -35.38
C THR A 14 6.84 -21.27 -35.48
N SER A 15 6.66 -20.79 -36.71
CA SER A 15 5.41 -20.25 -37.27
C SER A 15 5.05 -18.79 -36.98
N SER A 16 5.52 -17.96 -37.90
CA SER A 16 4.94 -16.69 -38.31
C SER A 16 3.41 -16.72 -38.34
N SER A 17 2.78 -15.96 -37.45
CA SER A 17 1.66 -15.12 -37.84
C SER A 17 1.85 -13.79 -37.12
N SER A 18 2.12 -12.77 -37.92
CA SER A 18 2.17 -11.39 -37.46
C SER A 18 0.82 -11.05 -36.85
N LEU A 19 0.69 -11.14 -35.52
CA LEU A 19 -0.30 -10.37 -34.80
C LEU A 19 0.20 -8.91 -34.78
N SER A 20 0.18 -8.31 -35.97
CA SER A 20 0.08 -6.86 -36.13
C SER A 20 -1.30 -6.51 -35.60
N SER A 21 -1.43 -6.47 -34.28
CA SER A 21 -2.53 -5.78 -33.65
C SER A 21 -2.40 -4.35 -34.14
N ARG A 22 -3.32 -3.95 -35.02
CA ARG A 22 -3.57 -2.55 -35.37
C ARG A 22 -3.90 -1.81 -34.07
N LEU A 23 -2.87 -1.46 -33.30
CA LEU A 23 -2.92 -0.43 -32.31
C LEU A 23 -3.12 0.85 -33.12
N THR A 24 -4.36 1.26 -33.24
CA THR A 24 -4.67 2.60 -33.74
C THR A 24 -3.93 3.59 -32.82
N PRO A 25 -3.25 4.61 -33.36
CA PRO A 25 -2.43 5.54 -32.58
C PRO A 25 -3.21 6.21 -31.43
N THR A 26 -4.54 6.25 -31.53
CA THR A 26 -5.47 6.73 -30.51
C THR A 26 -5.48 5.89 -29.23
N SER A 27 -5.30 4.57 -29.33
CA SER A 27 -5.39 3.65 -28.17
C SER A 27 -4.17 3.71 -27.25
N THR A 28 -2.96 3.92 -27.81
CA THR A 28 -1.71 4.06 -27.05
C THR A 28 -1.64 5.38 -26.28
N LEU A 29 -2.07 6.50 -26.88
CA LEU A 29 -2.09 7.80 -26.19
C LEU A 29 -3.07 7.81 -25.01
N ARG A 30 -4.25 7.21 -25.20
CA ARG A 30 -5.27 7.11 -24.14
C ARG A 30 -4.76 6.27 -22.96
N LEU A 31 -4.09 5.15 -23.20
CA LEU A 31 -3.51 4.32 -22.15
C LEU A 31 -2.41 5.07 -21.38
N ARG A 32 -1.50 5.75 -22.09
CA ARG A 32 -0.44 6.54 -21.46
C ARG A 32 -0.98 7.66 -20.59
N LEU A 33 -2.01 8.37 -21.06
CA LEU A 33 -2.68 9.42 -20.28
C LEU A 33 -3.31 8.85 -19.00
N PHE A 34 -4.04 7.73 -19.08
CA PHE A 34 -4.60 7.09 -17.90
C PHE A 34 -3.55 6.64 -16.89
N THR A 35 -2.44 6.05 -17.34
CA THR A 35 -1.34 5.68 -16.45
C THR A 35 -0.77 6.91 -15.77
N SER A 36 -0.49 7.99 -16.52
CA SER A 36 0.05 9.23 -15.93
C SER A 36 -0.89 9.88 -14.91
N MET A 37 -2.21 9.81 -15.14
CA MET A 37 -3.19 10.30 -14.18
C MET A 37 -3.29 9.40 -12.94
N ALA A 38 -3.25 8.08 -13.12
CA ALA A 38 -3.22 7.13 -12.01
C ALA A 38 -1.96 7.34 -11.15
N ASP A 39 -0.80 7.54 -11.77
CA ASP A 39 0.46 7.83 -11.08
C ASP A 39 0.37 9.15 -10.29
N ALA A 40 -0.21 10.19 -10.88
CA ALA A 40 -0.43 11.47 -10.20
C ALA A 40 -1.39 11.33 -9.01
N ILE A 41 -2.45 10.53 -9.16
CA ILE A 41 -3.41 10.23 -8.08
C ILE A 41 -2.72 9.49 -6.93
N GLU A 42 -1.94 8.44 -7.23
CA GLU A 42 -1.22 7.68 -6.21
C GLU A 42 -0.14 8.53 -5.52
N SER A 43 0.56 9.39 -6.26
CA SER A 43 1.49 10.36 -5.70
C SER A 43 0.78 11.33 -4.74
N GLY A 44 -0.37 11.88 -5.15
CA GLY A 44 -1.17 12.77 -4.32
C GLY A 44 -1.64 12.11 -3.03
N LYS A 45 -2.12 10.87 -3.10
CA LYS A 45 -2.50 10.08 -1.92
C LYS A 45 -1.33 9.90 -0.96
N ARG A 46 -0.15 9.54 -1.49
CA ARG A 46 1.06 9.33 -0.68
C ARG A 46 1.49 10.60 0.03
N ILE A 47 1.58 11.72 -0.69
CA ILE A 47 2.01 13.01 -0.12
C ILE A 47 1.05 13.44 1.00
N ALA A 48 -0.26 13.40 0.73
CA ALA A 48 -1.26 13.79 1.72
C ALA A 48 -1.20 12.91 2.98
N ALA A 49 -1.08 11.59 2.81
CA ALA A 49 -0.98 10.67 3.92
C ALA A 49 0.30 10.86 4.74
N TYR A 50 1.43 11.09 4.08
CA TYR A 50 2.71 11.30 4.74
C TYR A 50 2.71 12.58 5.56
N GLN A 51 2.23 13.69 4.97
CA GLN A 51 2.10 14.97 5.66
C GLN A 51 1.18 14.84 6.89
N ALA A 52 0.04 14.17 6.76
CA ALA A 52 -0.88 13.97 7.87
C ALA A 52 -0.23 13.21 9.05
N VAL A 53 0.57 12.18 8.77
CA VAL A 53 1.29 11.42 9.81
C VAL A 53 2.38 12.27 10.46
N ASP A 54 3.15 13.00 9.66
CA ASP A 54 4.28 13.79 10.13
C ASP A 54 3.83 14.97 11.00
N GLU A 55 2.72 15.63 10.63
CA GLU A 55 2.21 16.81 11.33
C GLU A 55 1.36 16.47 12.56
N TYR A 56 0.54 15.41 12.49
CA TYR A 56 -0.52 15.19 13.50
C TYR A 56 -0.31 13.96 14.39
N ILE A 57 0.51 12.99 13.99
CA ILE A 57 0.78 11.81 14.84
C ILE A 57 2.04 12.05 15.67
N LEU A 58 1.84 12.56 16.88
CA LEU A 58 2.92 12.83 17.84
C LEU A 58 3.17 11.63 18.77
N PRO A 59 4.41 11.42 19.26
CA PRO A 59 4.73 10.36 20.21
C PRO A 59 3.97 10.43 21.54
N SER A 60 3.40 11.58 21.90
CA SER A 60 2.59 11.74 23.11
C SER A 60 1.20 11.10 23.02
N HIS A 61 0.72 10.78 21.82
CA HIS A 61 -0.57 10.13 21.65
C HIS A 61 -0.56 8.71 22.20
N LYS A 62 -1.68 8.29 22.78
CA LYS A 62 -1.87 6.92 23.28
C LYS A 62 -2.53 6.02 22.24
N ALA A 63 -3.48 6.57 21.48
CA ALA A 63 -4.23 5.83 20.47
C ALA A 63 -4.51 6.67 19.22
N VAL A 64 -4.57 6.02 18.06
CA VAL A 64 -4.88 6.62 16.76
C VAL A 64 -5.84 5.72 15.98
N GLY A 65 -6.91 6.30 15.43
CA GLY A 65 -7.81 5.59 14.53
C GLY A 65 -7.22 5.46 13.12
N ILE A 66 -7.29 4.28 12.53
CA ILE A 66 -6.90 4.01 11.13
C ILE A 66 -8.16 3.84 10.29
N GLY A 67 -8.41 4.87 9.47
CA GLY A 67 -9.53 4.95 8.54
C GLY A 67 -9.52 3.86 7.47
N SER A 68 -10.58 3.82 6.66
CA SER A 68 -10.70 2.97 5.48
C SER A 68 -10.30 3.73 4.21
N GLY A 69 -9.84 3.02 3.17
CA GLY A 69 -9.57 3.60 1.85
C GLY A 69 -8.13 3.43 1.37
N SER A 70 -7.91 3.65 0.08
CA SER A 70 -6.59 3.41 -0.55
C SER A 70 -5.50 4.38 -0.09
N THR A 71 -5.87 5.58 0.36
CA THR A 71 -4.91 6.58 0.87
C THR A 71 -4.26 6.15 2.19
N VAL A 72 -4.98 5.43 3.05
CA VAL A 72 -4.49 5.06 4.40
C VAL A 72 -3.32 4.08 4.36
N VAL A 73 -3.17 3.34 3.26
CA VAL A 73 -2.04 2.44 3.05
C VAL A 73 -0.72 3.20 3.19
N TYR A 74 -0.65 4.41 2.62
CA TYR A 74 0.52 5.27 2.70
C TYR A 74 0.70 5.90 4.10
N ALA A 75 -0.38 6.11 4.85
CA ALA A 75 -0.27 6.58 6.22
C ALA A 75 0.36 5.50 7.12
N VAL A 76 -0.10 4.25 6.99
CA VAL A 76 0.50 3.11 7.71
C VAL A 76 1.96 2.91 7.27
N GLU A 77 2.25 2.99 5.98
CA GLU A 77 3.64 2.96 5.47
C GLU A 77 4.52 4.01 6.16
N ARG A 78 4.03 5.25 6.30
CA ARG A 78 4.78 6.32 6.97
C ARG A 78 4.93 6.08 8.47
N ILE A 79 3.90 5.60 9.16
CA ILE A 79 3.95 5.25 10.58
C ILE A 79 5.04 4.20 10.84
N LEU A 80 5.17 3.19 9.97
CA LEU A 80 6.18 2.14 10.10
C LEU A 80 7.62 2.65 10.00
N GLN A 81 7.84 3.76 9.31
CA GLN A 81 9.14 4.44 9.21
C GLN A 81 9.49 5.26 10.45
N ARG A 82 8.55 5.43 11.39
CA ARG A 82 8.70 6.27 12.59
C ARG A 82 8.74 5.42 13.86
N PRO A 83 9.92 4.94 14.29
CA PRO A 83 10.05 4.02 15.42
C PRO A 83 9.52 4.60 16.74
N GLU A 84 9.52 5.93 16.88
CA GLU A 84 8.99 6.65 18.04
C GLU A 84 7.46 6.56 18.19
N LEU A 85 6.75 6.02 17.20
CA LEU A 85 5.29 5.84 17.25
C LEU A 85 4.87 4.40 17.62
N ARG A 86 5.82 3.47 17.80
CA ARG A 86 5.54 2.04 18.00
C ARG A 86 4.75 1.71 19.26
N HIS A 87 4.75 2.61 20.25
CA HIS A 87 4.00 2.39 21.49
C HIS A 87 2.51 2.70 21.36
N ILE A 88 2.12 3.48 20.35
CA ILE A 88 0.74 3.93 20.10
C ILE A 88 -0.14 2.72 19.75
N VAL A 89 -1.37 2.73 20.27
CA VAL A 89 -2.41 1.76 19.94
C VAL A 89 -3.20 2.22 18.71
N PHE A 90 -3.32 1.37 17.69
CA PHE A 90 -4.01 1.69 16.45
C PHE A 90 -5.37 0.98 16.39
N ILE A 91 -6.41 1.76 16.15
CA ILE A 91 -7.81 1.30 16.17
C ILE A 91 -8.34 1.25 14.74
N PRO A 92 -8.65 0.08 14.17
CA PRO A 92 -9.16 -0.02 12.82
C PRO A 92 -10.62 0.43 12.74
N THR A 93 -10.99 1.11 11.66
CA THR A 93 -12.41 1.38 11.31
C THR A 93 -13.02 0.36 10.34
N SER A 94 -12.21 -0.52 9.76
CA SER A 94 -12.62 -1.51 8.76
C SER A 94 -11.76 -2.77 8.81
N PHE A 95 -12.21 -3.84 8.16
CA PHE A 95 -11.41 -5.06 8.03
C PHE A 95 -10.08 -4.83 7.28
N GLN A 96 -10.10 -4.02 6.23
CA GLN A 96 -8.88 -3.66 5.48
C GLN A 96 -7.88 -2.93 6.37
N SER A 97 -8.32 -1.92 7.13
CA SER A 97 -7.41 -1.21 8.03
C SER A 97 -6.91 -2.07 9.18
N LYS A 98 -7.72 -3.03 9.67
CA LYS A 98 -7.26 -4.03 10.62
C LYS A 98 -6.12 -4.87 10.06
N ILE A 99 -6.24 -5.34 8.82
CA ILE A 99 -5.17 -6.10 8.15
C ILE A 99 -3.91 -5.24 8.05
N LEU A 100 -4.01 -4.00 7.60
CA LEU A 100 -2.85 -3.11 7.48
C LEU A 100 -2.08 -2.92 8.80
N ILE A 101 -2.80 -2.75 9.91
CA ILE A 101 -2.19 -2.63 11.25
C ILE A 101 -1.45 -3.91 11.62
N VAL A 102 -2.10 -5.07 11.43
CA VAL A 102 -1.55 -6.38 11.80
C VAL A 102 -0.34 -6.73 10.95
N ASP A 103 -0.43 -6.58 9.62
CA ASP A 103 0.65 -6.88 8.69
C ASP A 103 1.87 -5.95 8.89
N GLY A 104 1.62 -4.71 9.32
CA GLY A 104 2.67 -3.77 9.72
C GLY A 104 3.31 -4.08 11.08
N GLY A 105 2.78 -5.02 11.87
CA GLY A 105 3.26 -5.30 13.22
C GLY A 105 3.03 -4.16 14.20
N LEU A 106 2.01 -3.33 13.96
CA LEU A 106 1.60 -2.25 14.85
C LEU A 106 0.69 -2.77 15.97
N LYS A 107 0.64 -2.08 17.11
CA LYS A 107 -0.21 -2.48 18.23
C LYS A 107 -1.69 -2.26 17.88
N LEU A 108 -2.42 -3.35 17.66
CA LEU A 108 -3.85 -3.31 17.41
C LEU A 108 -4.64 -3.10 18.71
N GLY A 109 -5.65 -2.23 18.70
CA GLY A 109 -6.62 -2.08 19.79
C GLY A 109 -8.06 -1.97 19.30
N THR A 110 -9.00 -2.01 20.23
CA THR A 110 -10.42 -1.72 19.99
C THR A 110 -10.86 -0.46 20.74
N ILE A 111 -12.01 0.11 20.36
CA ILE A 111 -12.53 1.34 20.97
C ILE A 111 -12.81 1.11 22.46
N GLU A 112 -13.36 -0.05 22.83
CA GLU A 112 -13.72 -0.40 24.21
C GLU A 112 -12.49 -0.44 25.13
N GLN A 113 -11.34 -0.85 24.60
CA GLN A 113 -10.07 -0.92 25.32
C GLN A 113 -9.44 0.46 25.56
N CYS A 114 -9.89 1.49 24.84
CA CYS A 114 -9.33 2.85 24.94
C CYS A 114 -10.08 3.76 25.93
N VAL A 115 -11.17 3.30 26.56
CA VAL A 115 -12.03 4.11 27.44
C VAL A 115 -11.65 4.04 28.94
N HIS A 116 -10.76 3.14 29.34
CA HIS A 116 -10.34 3.05 30.75
C HIS A 116 -9.11 3.93 31.01
N GLY A 117 -9.37 5.19 31.35
CA GLY A 117 -8.39 6.05 32.02
C GLY A 117 -8.03 5.46 33.39
N SER A 118 -6.78 5.07 33.54
CA SER A 118 -6.08 5.00 34.83
C SER A 118 -5.06 6.14 34.87
#